data_AF-A0A373NG79-F1
#
_entry.id   AF-A0A373NG79-F1
#
_cell.length_a   1.000
_cell.length_b   1.000
_cell.length_c   1.000
_cell.angle_alpha   90.00
_cell.angle_beta   90.00
_cell.angle_gamma   90.00
#
_symmetry.space_group_name_H-M   'P 1'
#
loop_
_entity.id
_entity.type
_entity.pdbx_description
1 polymer ?
#
loop_
_entity_poly.entity_id
_entity_poly.type
_entity_poly.pdbx_seq_one_letter_code
_entity_poly.pdbx_strand_id
1 'polypeptide(L)'
;MNSGKLDAIVSTTVAEKEISKYLWNSILKIGYSPYYLGVSKKSPELYAELNNAITKILQSDWYYNEKVYLKYNGKTSPAATLIPAIEIIRRSVPFPG
;
A
#
# COMPACT_ATOMS: atom_id res chain seq x y z
N MET A 1 -19.18 -13.25 -7.13
CA MET A 1 -18.32 -13.26 -8.33
C MET A 1 -18.59 -14.46 -9.26
N ASN A 2 -19.09 -15.62 -8.78
CA ASN A 2 -19.19 -16.84 -9.60
C ASN A 2 -20.55 -17.11 -10.26
N SER A 3 -21.24 -16.07 -10.72
CA SER A 3 -22.52 -16.22 -11.43
C SER A 3 -22.37 -16.48 -12.94
N GLY A 4 -21.14 -16.58 -13.46
CA GLY A 4 -20.86 -16.72 -14.90
C GLY A 4 -21.17 -15.47 -15.73
N LYS A 5 -21.40 -14.32 -15.08
CA LYS A 5 -21.77 -13.05 -15.74
C LYS A 5 -20.58 -12.13 -16.01
N LEU A 6 -19.41 -12.45 -15.50
CA LEU A 6 -18.19 -11.65 -15.61
C LEU A 6 -17.06 -12.55 -16.10
N ASP A 7 -16.33 -12.11 -17.12
CA ASP A 7 -15.19 -12.85 -17.69
C ASP A 7 -13.85 -12.43 -17.06
N ALA A 8 -13.75 -11.18 -16.61
CA ALA A 8 -12.56 -10.61 -15.99
C ALA A 8 -12.92 -9.50 -14.99
N ILE A 9 -12.03 -9.27 -14.02
CA ILE A 9 -12.10 -8.13 -13.09
C ILE A 9 -10.73 -7.47 -12.99
N VAL A 10 -10.73 -6.17 -12.69
CA VAL A 10 -9.52 -5.44 -12.31
C VAL A 10 -9.57 -5.22 -10.80
N SER A 11 -8.51 -5.60 -10.10
CA SER A 11 -8.42 -5.44 -8.66
C SER A 11 -6.99 -5.17 -8.22
N THR A 12 -6.85 -4.75 -6.96
CA THR A 12 -5.56 -4.51 -6.31
C THR A 12 -4.93 -5.82 -5.86
N THR A 13 -3.59 -5.91 -5.87
CA THR A 13 -2.84 -7.08 -5.38
C THR A 13 -3.18 -7.43 -3.93
N VAL A 14 -3.52 -6.46 -3.08
CA VAL A 14 -3.92 -6.73 -1.69
C VAL A 14 -5.23 -7.51 -1.57
N ALA A 15 -6.10 -7.44 -2.59
CA ALA A 15 -7.36 -8.17 -2.62
C ALA A 15 -7.23 -9.59 -3.20
N GLU A 16 -6.05 -9.96 -3.71
CA GLU A 16 -5.84 -11.22 -4.41
C GLU A 16 -6.20 -12.42 -3.54
N LYS A 17 -5.80 -12.43 -2.27
CA LYS A 17 -6.13 -13.50 -1.31
C LYS A 17 -7.63 -13.73 -1.15
N GLU A 18 -8.42 -12.65 -1.13
CA GLU A 18 -9.88 -12.75 -1.03
C GLU A 18 -10.51 -13.17 -2.36
N ILE A 19 -9.96 -12.71 -3.47
CA ILE A 19 -10.44 -13.03 -4.83
C ILE A 19 -10.17 -14.50 -5.18
N SER A 20 -9.02 -15.05 -4.80
CA SER A 20 -8.66 -16.45 -5.05
C SER A 20 -9.62 -17.44 -4.39
N LYS A 21 -10.33 -17.05 -3.31
CA LYS A 21 -11.40 -17.88 -2.70
C LYS A 21 -12.54 -18.18 -3.67
N TYR A 22 -12.71 -17.35 -4.69
CA TYR A 22 -13.74 -17.51 -5.72
C TYR A 22 -13.23 -18.25 -6.97
N LEU A 23 -12.03 -18.85 -6.95
CA LEU A 23 -11.40 -19.49 -8.12
C LEU A 23 -11.04 -18.52 -9.27
N TRP A 24 -10.92 -17.23 -8.94
CA TRP A 24 -10.42 -16.22 -9.88
C TRP A 24 -8.91 -16.18 -9.78
N ASN A 25 -8.23 -16.30 -10.92
CA ASN A 25 -6.78 -16.29 -11.02
C ASN A 25 -6.30 -14.98 -11.65
N SER A 26 -5.20 -14.44 -11.14
CA SER A 26 -4.53 -13.30 -11.75
C SER A 26 -3.89 -13.73 -13.08
N ILE A 27 -4.23 -13.02 -14.16
CA ILE A 27 -3.69 -13.27 -15.50
C ILE A 27 -2.67 -12.22 -15.95
N LEU A 28 -2.73 -11.02 -15.36
CA LEU A 28 -1.88 -9.89 -15.73
C LEU A 28 -1.83 -8.84 -14.62
N LYS A 29 -0.66 -8.24 -14.40
CA LYS A 29 -0.50 -7.01 -13.59
C LYS A 29 -0.53 -5.81 -14.52
N ILE A 30 -1.46 -4.88 -14.26
CA ILE A 30 -1.58 -3.63 -15.03
C ILE A 30 -1.22 -2.46 -14.13
N GLY A 31 -0.08 -1.83 -14.41
CA GLY A 31 0.38 -0.64 -13.73
C GLY A 31 0.84 -0.86 -12.28
N TYR A 32 1.31 0.24 -11.69
CA TYR A 32 1.67 0.32 -10.28
C TYR A 32 1.31 1.71 -9.80
N SER A 33 0.55 1.77 -8.70
CA SER A 33 0.32 3.00 -7.97
C SER A 33 0.57 2.75 -6.49
N PRO A 34 1.27 3.66 -5.80
CA PRO A 34 1.31 3.65 -4.35
C PRO A 34 -0.04 4.03 -3.74
N TYR A 35 -0.20 3.70 -2.47
CA TYR A 35 -1.36 4.11 -1.68
C TYR A 35 -1.10 5.46 -1.01
N TYR A 36 -2.13 6.31 -1.03
CA TYR A 36 -2.12 7.63 -0.41
C TYR A 36 -3.42 7.85 0.35
N LEU A 37 -3.36 8.69 1.38
CA LEU A 37 -4.56 9.16 2.07
C LEU A 37 -5.14 10.32 1.29
N GLY A 38 -6.38 10.17 0.83
CA GLY A 38 -7.12 11.25 0.16
C GLY A 38 -7.56 12.30 1.19
N VAL A 39 -7.19 13.55 0.97
CA VAL A 39 -7.60 14.68 1.82
C VAL A 39 -8.45 15.66 1.01
N SER A 40 -9.46 16.24 1.65
CA SER A 40 -10.30 17.25 1.03
C SER A 40 -9.49 18.49 0.67
N LYS A 41 -9.68 19.02 -0.55
CA LYS A 41 -9.09 20.29 -0.98
C LYS A 41 -9.53 21.49 -0.12
N LYS A 42 -10.64 21.36 0.62
CA LYS A 42 -11.16 22.40 1.52
C LYS A 42 -10.43 22.47 2.87
N SER A 43 -9.57 21.48 3.16
CA SER A 43 -8.87 21.35 4.43
C SER A 43 -7.37 21.09 4.21
N PRO A 44 -6.62 22.07 3.68
CA PRO A 44 -5.18 21.94 3.44
C PRO A 44 -4.37 21.72 4.73
N GLU A 45 -4.87 22.15 5.88
CA GLU A 45 -4.27 21.93 7.20
C GLU A 45 -4.15 20.44 7.53
N LEU A 46 -5.19 19.65 7.21
CA LEU A 46 -5.18 18.20 7.43
C LEU A 46 -4.10 17.51 6.60
N TYR A 47 -3.82 18.01 5.40
CA TYR A 47 -2.75 17.47 4.56
C TYR A 47 -1.38 17.62 5.24
N ALA A 48 -1.10 18.80 5.82
CA ALA A 48 0.16 19.03 6.52
C ALA A 48 0.27 18.17 7.79
N GLU A 49 -0.80 18.09 8.57
CA GLU A 49 -0.85 17.32 9.80
C GLU A 49 -0.67 15.81 9.55
N LEU A 50 -1.39 15.25 8.57
CA LEU A 50 -1.28 13.85 8.19
C LEU A 50 0.13 13.48 7.74
N ASN A 51 0.76 14.31 6.91
CA ASN A 51 2.13 14.07 6.46
C ASN A 51 3.14 14.13 7.62
N ASN A 52 2.95 15.05 8.56
CA ASN A 52 3.78 15.12 9.77
C ASN A 52 3.61 13.87 10.64
N ALA A 53 2.37 13.41 10.85
CA ALA A 53 2.09 12.19 11.61
C ALA A 53 2.72 10.94 10.97
N ILE A 54 2.57 10.77 9.66
CA ILE A 54 3.21 9.67 8.91
C ILE A 54 4.73 9.73 9.08
N THR A 55 5.32 10.92 8.98
CA THR A 55 6.77 11.11 9.13
C THR A 55 7.24 10.68 10.52
N LYS A 56 6.54 11.09 11.59
CA LYS A 56 6.87 10.70 12.97
C LYS A 56 6.78 9.19 13.19
N ILE A 57 5.76 8.53 12.64
CA ILE A 57 5.63 7.07 12.71
C ILE A 57 6.85 6.39 12.08
N LEU A 58 7.24 6.80 10.88
CA LEU A 58 8.37 6.22 10.16
C LEU A 58 9.72 6.52 10.80
N GLN A 59 9.87 7.67 11.45
CA GLN A 59 11.05 7.99 12.25
C GLN A 59 11.14 7.13 13.52
N SER A 60 10.00 6.79 14.13
CA SER A 60 9.97 5.95 15.33
C SER A 60 10.24 4.47 15.04
N ASP A 61 9.76 3.97 13.90
CA ASP A 61 9.97 2.60 13.46
C ASP A 61 10.04 2.54 11.94
N TRP A 62 11.26 2.40 11.44
CA TRP A 62 11.57 2.36 10.02
C TRP A 62 10.87 1.21 9.27
N TYR A 63 10.52 0.14 9.99
CA TYR A 63 9.87 -1.06 9.44
C TYR A 63 8.36 -1.09 9.75
N TYR A 64 7.79 0.01 10.27
CA TYR A 64 6.39 0.06 10.67
C TYR A 64 5.43 -0.45 9.58
N ASN A 65 5.60 0.05 8.34
CA ASN A 65 4.74 -0.33 7.23
C ASN A 65 4.83 -1.81 6.88
N GLU A 66 6.02 -2.40 6.94
CA GLU A 66 6.22 -3.84 6.70
C GLU A 66 5.57 -4.66 7.81
N LYS A 67 5.74 -4.28 9.08
CA LYS A 67 5.11 -4.95 10.22
C LYS A 67 3.58 -4.91 10.12
N VAL A 68 3.01 -3.75 9.80
CA VAL A 68 1.57 -3.57 9.62
C VAL A 68 1.08 -4.42 8.44
N TYR A 69 1.79 -4.38 7.31
CA TYR A 69 1.43 -5.20 6.15
C TYR A 69 1.42 -6.69 6.50
N LEU A 70 2.49 -7.21 7.12
CA LEU A 70 2.60 -8.62 7.50
C LEU A 70 1.51 -9.03 8.50
N LYS A 71 1.13 -8.13 9.42
CA LYS A 71 0.06 -8.37 10.39
C LYS A 71 -1.29 -8.60 9.72
N TYR A 72 -1.64 -7.81 8.70
CA TYR A 72 -2.97 -7.87 8.08
C TYR A 72 -3.03 -8.78 6.85
N ASN A 73 -1.94 -8.88 6.08
CA ASN A 73 -1.91 -9.62 4.82
C ASN A 73 -1.15 -10.96 4.92
N GLY A 74 -0.42 -11.21 6.02
CA GLY A 74 0.34 -12.45 6.24
C GLY A 74 1.68 -12.48 5.50
N LYS A 75 2.33 -13.66 5.45
CA LYS A 75 3.68 -13.87 4.89
C LYS A 75 3.78 -13.77 3.35
N THR A 76 2.70 -13.44 2.66
CA THR A 76 2.76 -13.10 1.23
C THR A 76 3.37 -11.71 1.09
N SER A 77 4.70 -11.67 1.18
CA SER A 77 5.49 -10.48 0.90
C SER A 77 5.17 -10.01 -0.52
N PRO A 78 4.63 -8.79 -0.72
CA PRO A 78 4.61 -8.20 -2.02
C PRO A 78 6.06 -7.77 -2.23
N ALA A 79 6.80 -8.56 -3.00
CA ALA A 79 7.94 -8.02 -3.70
C ALA A 79 7.47 -6.73 -4.39
N ALA A 80 7.99 -5.59 -3.91
CA ALA A 80 7.68 -4.23 -4.35
C ALA A 80 6.29 -3.65 -3.98
N THR A 81 6.13 -3.23 -2.73
CA THR A 81 5.38 -1.99 -2.42
C THR A 81 6.14 -1.17 -1.39
N LEU A 82 7.38 -0.81 -1.74
CA LEU A 82 7.95 0.42 -1.20
C LEU A 82 7.02 1.54 -1.69
N ILE A 83 6.23 2.12 -0.78
CA ILE A 83 5.59 3.41 -1.01
C ILE A 83 6.73 4.34 -1.49
N PRO A 84 6.66 5.00 -2.65
CA PRO A 84 7.73 5.88 -3.10
C PRO A 84 7.90 7.10 -2.19
N ALA A 85 6.93 7.40 -1.31
CA ALA A 85 7.16 8.29 -0.17
C ALA A 85 8.30 7.77 0.73
N ILE A 86 8.44 6.44 0.92
CA ILE A 86 9.56 5.81 1.61
C ILE A 86 10.85 5.98 0.80
N GLU A 87 10.85 5.87 -0.53
CA GLU A 87 12.07 6.05 -1.32
C GLU A 87 12.55 7.52 -1.34
N ILE A 88 11.61 8.47 -1.38
CA ILE A 88 11.90 9.90 -1.23
C ILE A 88 12.45 10.17 0.18
N ILE A 89 11.80 9.67 1.24
CA ILE A 89 12.25 9.84 2.63
C ILE A 89 13.60 9.15 2.88
N ARG A 90 13.81 7.94 2.37
CA ARG A 90 15.09 7.19 2.47
C ARG A 90 16.27 7.91 1.82
N ARG A 91 16.03 8.67 0.74
CA ARG A 91 17.09 9.49 0.10
C ARG A 91 17.37 10.79 0.85
N SER A 92 16.41 11.30 1.62
CA SER A 92 16.53 12.55 2.36
C SER A 92 16.92 12.40 3.84
N VAL A 93 16.94 11.18 4.39
CA VAL A 93 17.36 10.93 5.77
C VAL A 93 18.59 10.00 5.75
N PRO A 94 19.77 10.46 6.21
CA PRO A 94 20.97 9.63 6.20
C PRO A 94 20.77 8.39 7.08
N PHE A 95 21.21 7.24 6.58
CA PHE A 95 21.27 6.00 7.37
C PHE A 95 22.12 6.25 8.61
N PRO A 96 21.64 5.94 9.83
CA PRO A 96 22.55 5.76 10.94
C PRO A 96 23.33 4.46 10.67
N GLY A 97 24.65 4.59 10.57
CA GLY A 97 25.57 3.46 10.47
C GLY A 97 25.61 2.59 11.71
#